data_AF-A0A6J4RCI4-F1
#
_entry.id   AF-A0A6J4RCI4-F1
#
_cell.length_a   1.000
_cell.length_b   1.000
_cell.length_c   1.000
_cell.angle_alpha   90.00
_cell.angle_beta   90.00
_cell.angle_gamma   90.00
#
_symmetry.space_group_name_H-M   'P 1'
#
loop_
_entity.id
_entity.type
_entity.pdbx_description
1 polymer ?
#
loop_
_entity_poly.entity_id
_entity_poly.type
_entity_poly.pdbx_seq_one_letter_code
_entity_poly.pdbx_strand_id
1 'polypeptide(L)'
;MKRILELRASAVVLTLSLLLLAAGCSGVSGDPREQANDAIATANETIAEHDRLFGESRETYEGAREAIEGGEDPEEQAERVAQARETLSEARASLEEAREPLLEVQDLDVEPEIKEYAGLVAEAMDAQLGAESREMEFYEILENDPILRDDRERALDVLSEVEDGYARAEASYARSREVADANPELIGG
;
A
#
# COMPACT_ATOMS: atom_id res chain seq x y z
N MET A 1 26.82 4.85 2.13
CA MET A 1 26.07 4.81 3.41
C MET A 1 25.10 5.97 3.54
N LYS A 2 25.51 7.24 3.39
CA LYS A 2 24.60 8.41 3.44
C LYS A 2 23.44 8.49 2.40
N ARG A 3 23.37 7.58 1.43
CA ARG A 3 22.32 7.55 0.38
C ARG A 3 21.25 6.48 0.59
N ILE A 4 21.45 5.57 1.54
CA ILE A 4 20.45 4.56 1.93
C ILE A 4 19.48 5.15 2.99
N LEU A 5 19.81 6.32 3.54
CA LEU A 5 19.14 6.96 4.68
C LEU A 5 18.14 8.07 4.28
N GLU A 6 17.76 8.18 3.01
CA GLU A 6 16.81 9.20 2.53
C GLU A 6 15.69 8.60 1.67
N LEU A 7 15.28 7.36 1.92
CA LEU A 7 13.90 6.98 1.58
C LEU A 7 12.97 7.69 2.56
N ARG A 8 12.83 9.00 2.37
CA ARG A 8 11.60 9.68 2.72
C ARG A 8 10.53 8.98 1.92
N ALA A 9 9.87 8.01 2.55
CA ALA A 9 8.59 7.52 2.11
C ALA A 9 7.72 8.78 2.00
N SER A 10 7.57 9.28 0.79
CA SER A 10 6.43 10.09 0.46
C SER A 10 5.25 9.19 0.78
N ALA A 11 4.69 9.35 1.98
CA ALA A 11 3.33 8.96 2.25
C ALA A 11 2.55 9.59 1.10
N VAL A 12 2.16 8.77 0.13
CA VAL A 12 1.25 9.18 -0.93
C VAL A 12 -0.06 9.37 -0.18
N VAL A 13 -0.21 10.55 0.42
CA VAL A 13 -1.47 10.99 1.01
C VAL A 13 -2.41 11.13 -0.18
N LEU A 14 -3.13 10.04 -0.48
CA LEU A 14 -4.28 10.03 -1.36
C LEU A 14 -5.37 10.86 -0.69
N THR A 15 -5.23 12.18 -0.70
CA THR A 15 -6.38 13.08 -0.53
C THR A 15 -7.24 13.02 -1.79
N LEU A 16 -7.91 11.88 -1.98
CA LEU A 16 -9.04 11.78 -2.89
C LEU A 16 -10.21 12.46 -2.19
N SER A 17 -10.62 13.60 -2.72
CA SER A 17 -11.66 14.44 -2.11
C SER A 17 -12.99 13.70 -2.13
N LEU A 18 -13.36 13.11 -0.98
CA LEU A 18 -14.70 12.62 -0.67
C LEU A 18 -15.74 13.73 -0.82
N LEU A 19 -16.46 13.75 -1.94
CA LEU A 19 -17.72 14.46 -2.17
C LEU A 19 -18.36 13.74 -3.38
N LEU A 20 -19.39 12.90 -3.27
CA LEU A 20 -20.75 13.22 -2.82
C LEU A 20 -21.60 11.96 -2.50
N LEU A 21 -22.48 12.16 -1.52
CA LEU A 21 -23.65 11.38 -1.13
C LEU A 21 -24.60 11.03 -2.29
N ALA A 22 -25.14 9.80 -2.33
CA ALA A 22 -26.57 9.50 -2.07
C ALA A 22 -27.08 8.17 -2.67
N ALA A 23 -27.70 7.37 -1.80
CA ALA A 23 -28.90 6.53 -2.01
C ALA A 23 -28.78 5.16 -2.69
N GLY A 24 -29.06 4.11 -1.90
CA GLY A 24 -30.07 3.12 -2.30
C GLY A 24 -29.68 1.65 -2.17
N CYS A 25 -29.97 1.03 -1.02
CA CYS A 25 -30.21 -0.41 -1.00
C CYS A 25 -31.42 -0.73 -1.90
N SER A 26 -31.23 -1.37 -3.06
CA SER A 26 -32.08 -2.46 -3.62
C SER A 26 -31.79 -2.71 -5.10
N GLY A 27 -31.12 -3.83 -5.43
CA GLY A 27 -31.19 -4.44 -6.76
C GLY A 27 -29.85 -4.99 -7.25
N VAL A 28 -29.75 -6.32 -7.37
CA VAL A 28 -28.67 -7.06 -8.07
C VAL A 28 -28.79 -6.86 -9.59
N SER A 29 -28.81 -5.60 -10.02
CA SER A 29 -28.77 -5.11 -11.40
C SER A 29 -28.78 -3.58 -11.36
N GLY A 30 -27.73 -2.99 -10.78
CA GLY A 30 -27.47 -1.56 -10.86
C GLY A 30 -26.90 -1.16 -12.22
N ASP A 31 -26.87 0.12 -12.53
CA ASP A 31 -26.18 0.64 -13.72
C ASP A 31 -24.70 0.20 -13.66
N PRO A 32 -24.09 -0.34 -14.74
CA PRO A 32 -22.70 -0.79 -14.71
C PRO A 32 -21.71 0.29 -14.25
N ARG A 33 -22.01 1.55 -14.56
CA ARG A 33 -21.18 2.68 -14.16
C ARG A 33 -21.32 3.01 -12.67
N GLU A 34 -22.53 2.92 -12.13
CA GLU A 34 -22.77 3.00 -10.67
C GLU A 34 -21.99 1.90 -9.93
N GLN A 35 -22.05 0.65 -10.41
CA GLN A 35 -21.29 -0.47 -9.84
C GLN A 35 -19.77 -0.24 -9.88
N ALA A 36 -19.25 0.28 -10.99
CA ALA A 36 -17.83 0.59 -11.11
C ALA A 36 -17.40 1.71 -10.15
N ASN A 37 -18.21 2.75 -10.01
CA ASN A 37 -17.96 3.85 -9.08
C ASN A 37 -18.00 3.38 -7.63
N ASP A 38 -18.97 2.53 -7.26
CA ASP A 38 -19.06 1.93 -5.93
C ASP A 38 -17.82 1.07 -5.63
N ALA A 39 -17.39 0.24 -6.58
CA ALA A 39 -16.19 -0.58 -6.45
C ALA A 39 -14.93 0.28 -6.23
N ILE A 40 -14.77 1.35 -7.01
CA ILE A 40 -13.65 2.30 -6.85
C ILE A 40 -13.74 3.02 -5.50
N ALA A 41 -14.93 3.46 -5.08
CA ALA A 41 -15.13 4.14 -3.81
C ALA A 41 -14.82 3.24 -2.61
N THR A 42 -15.31 1.99 -2.62
CA THR A 42 -14.98 0.97 -1.61
C THR A 42 -13.48 0.70 -1.58
N ALA A 43 -12.84 0.50 -2.73
CA ALA A 43 -11.40 0.30 -2.79
C ALA A 43 -10.63 1.48 -2.17
N ASN A 44 -11.02 2.72 -2.47
CA ASN A 44 -10.38 3.91 -1.90
C ASN A 44 -10.55 4.03 -0.37
N GLU A 45 -11.71 3.68 0.17
CA GLU A 45 -11.93 3.65 1.62
C GLU A 45 -11.01 2.62 2.29
N THR A 46 -10.92 1.42 1.72
CA THR A 46 -10.06 0.37 2.25
C THR A 46 -8.56 0.67 2.09
N ILE A 47 -8.15 1.32 0.98
CA ILE A 47 -6.78 1.83 0.79
C ILE A 47 -6.43 2.85 1.89
N ALA A 48 -7.37 3.73 2.27
CA ALA A 48 -7.11 4.70 3.32
C ALA A 48 -6.84 4.04 4.68
N GLU A 49 -7.51 2.93 4.98
CA GLU A 49 -7.22 2.13 6.18
C GLU A 49 -5.88 1.41 6.08
N HIS A 50 -5.56 0.83 4.91
CA HIS A 50 -4.22 0.32 4.62
C HIS A 50 -3.16 1.39 4.90
N ASP A 51 -3.30 2.61 4.35
CA ASP A 51 -2.30 3.67 4.46
C ASP A 51 -2.09 4.11 5.91
N ARG A 52 -3.18 4.10 6.71
CA ARG A 52 -3.13 4.38 8.15
C ARG A 52 -2.29 3.32 8.87
N LEU A 53 -2.59 2.04 8.68
CA LEU A 53 -1.90 0.92 9.31
C LEU A 53 -0.44 0.83 8.83
N PHE A 54 -0.19 1.01 7.54
CA PHE A 54 1.14 1.05 6.96
C PHE A 54 1.99 2.17 7.58
N GLY A 55 1.41 3.37 7.72
CA GLY A 55 2.05 4.48 8.42
C GLY A 55 2.40 4.16 9.88
N GLU A 56 1.47 3.53 10.62
CA GLU A 56 1.66 3.11 12.01
C GLU A 56 2.77 2.05 12.16
N SER A 57 2.81 1.08 11.25
CA SER A 57 3.90 0.09 11.17
C SER A 57 5.25 0.77 10.98
N ARG A 58 5.35 1.69 10.01
CA ARG A 58 6.57 2.44 9.72
C ARG A 58 7.02 3.30 10.90
N GLU A 59 6.09 4.00 11.55
CA GLU A 59 6.38 4.81 12.75
C GLU A 59 6.92 3.94 13.89
N THR A 60 6.34 2.75 14.10
CA THR A 60 6.79 1.80 15.11
C THR A 60 8.21 1.30 14.81
N TYR A 61 8.49 0.94 13.55
CA TYR A 61 9.83 0.54 13.12
C TYR A 61 10.85 1.69 13.24
N GLU A 62 10.50 2.89 12.79
CA GLU A 62 11.32 4.10 12.92
C GLU A 62 11.67 4.37 14.40
N GLY A 63 10.72 4.22 15.32
CA GLY A 63 10.96 4.35 16.75
C GLY A 63 11.95 3.31 17.29
N ALA A 64 11.86 2.06 16.84
CA ALA A 64 12.84 1.01 17.19
C ALA A 64 14.24 1.35 16.64
N ARG A 65 14.32 1.80 15.39
CA ARG A 65 15.57 2.22 14.74
C ARG A 65 16.22 3.39 15.47
N GLU A 66 15.46 4.45 15.76
CA GLU A 66 15.95 5.63 16.46
C GLU A 66 16.45 5.30 17.88
N ALA A 67 15.79 4.39 18.60
CA ALA A 67 16.24 3.90 19.90
C ALA A 67 17.62 3.20 19.80
N ILE A 68 17.79 2.30 18.82
CA ILE A 68 19.07 1.63 18.55
C ILE A 68 20.16 2.64 18.20
N GLU A 69 19.87 3.59 17.31
CA GLU A 69 20.80 4.66 16.93
C GLU A 69 21.15 5.57 18.12
N GLY A 70 20.22 5.73 19.07
CA GLY A 70 20.41 6.42 20.34
C GLY A 70 21.23 5.63 21.38
N GLY A 71 21.56 4.37 21.10
CA GLY A 71 22.35 3.50 21.96
C GLY A 71 21.55 2.62 22.91
N GLU A 72 20.23 2.51 22.73
CA GLU A 72 19.44 1.46 23.39
C GLU A 72 19.84 0.08 22.86
N ASP A 73 19.59 -0.97 23.65
CA ASP A 73 19.93 -2.34 23.29
C ASP A 73 19.04 -2.84 22.13
N PRO A 74 19.62 -3.23 20.98
CA PRO A 74 18.86 -3.78 19.85
C PRO A 74 18.02 -5.01 20.21
N GLU A 75 18.47 -5.83 21.16
CA GLU A 75 17.71 -7.00 21.60
C GLU A 75 16.41 -6.59 22.32
N GLU A 76 16.40 -5.45 23.03
CA GLU A 76 15.20 -4.92 23.68
C GLU A 76 14.22 -4.26 22.67
N GLN A 77 14.68 -3.95 21.45
CA GLN A 77 13.83 -3.36 20.40
C GLN A 77 13.20 -4.40 19.47
N ALA A 78 13.60 -5.68 19.55
CA ALA A 78 13.06 -6.75 18.71
C ALA A 78 11.52 -6.87 18.82
N GLU A 79 10.95 -6.65 20.01
CA GLU A 79 9.49 -6.64 20.23
C GLU A 79 8.80 -5.52 19.44
N ARG A 80 9.40 -4.32 19.36
CA ARG A 80 8.85 -3.22 18.55
C ARG A 80 8.91 -3.53 17.06
N VAL A 81 9.97 -4.19 16.60
CA VAL A 81 10.08 -4.65 15.21
C VAL A 81 9.00 -5.71 14.90
N ALA A 82 8.78 -6.65 15.81
CA ALA A 82 7.70 -7.64 15.68
C ALA A 82 6.32 -6.97 15.63
N GLN A 83 6.07 -5.96 16.47
CA GLN A 83 4.84 -5.17 16.43
C GLN A 83 4.68 -4.44 15.09
N ALA A 84 5.74 -3.79 14.58
CA ALA A 84 5.70 -3.17 13.26
C ALA A 84 5.32 -4.18 12.17
N ARG A 85 5.87 -5.41 12.23
CA ARG A 85 5.55 -6.50 11.29
C ARG A 85 4.10 -6.97 11.39
N GLU A 86 3.55 -7.06 12.60
CA GLU A 86 2.15 -7.40 12.82
C GLU A 86 1.22 -6.33 12.22
N THR A 87 1.46 -5.05 12.51
CA THR A 87 0.69 -3.94 11.92
C THR A 87 0.82 -3.89 10.40
N LEU A 88 2.00 -4.18 9.83
CA LEU A 88 2.16 -4.30 8.38
C LEU A 88 1.33 -5.46 7.79
N SER A 89 1.22 -6.57 8.52
CA SER A 89 0.37 -7.68 8.11
C SER A 89 -1.11 -7.30 8.08
N GLU A 90 -1.56 -6.48 9.03
CA GLU A 90 -2.93 -5.94 9.04
C GLU A 90 -3.15 -4.98 7.86
N ALA A 91 -2.20 -4.08 7.61
CA ALA A 91 -2.25 -3.18 6.45
C ALA A 91 -2.41 -3.97 5.14
N ARG A 92 -1.57 -5.00 4.94
CA ARG A 92 -1.62 -5.88 3.77
C ARG A 92 -2.99 -6.52 3.58
N ALA A 93 -3.62 -6.98 4.66
CA ALA A 93 -4.96 -7.57 4.58
C ALA A 93 -5.98 -6.56 4.05
N SER A 94 -5.93 -5.31 4.50
CA SER A 94 -6.77 -4.24 3.95
C SER A 94 -6.49 -4.00 2.45
N LEU A 95 -5.22 -4.01 2.03
CA LEU A 95 -4.89 -3.83 0.61
C LEU A 95 -5.35 -5.00 -0.27
N GLU A 96 -5.31 -6.23 0.25
CA GLU A 96 -5.88 -7.42 -0.39
C GLU A 96 -7.41 -7.31 -0.54
N GLU A 97 -8.11 -6.81 0.48
CA GLU A 97 -9.56 -6.55 0.43
C GLU A 97 -9.93 -5.44 -0.55
N ALA A 98 -9.14 -4.36 -0.63
CA ALA A 98 -9.35 -3.26 -1.56
C ALA A 98 -9.24 -3.67 -3.04
N ARG A 99 -8.48 -4.75 -3.30
CA ARG A 99 -8.18 -5.24 -4.64
C ARG A 99 -9.35 -5.95 -5.30
N GLU A 100 -10.15 -6.71 -4.55
CA GLU A 100 -11.23 -7.53 -5.11
C GLU A 100 -12.25 -6.71 -5.92
N PRO A 101 -12.83 -5.61 -5.39
CA PRO A 101 -13.81 -4.81 -6.13
C PRO A 101 -13.26 -4.25 -7.45
N LEU A 102 -11.99 -3.86 -7.48
CA LEU A 102 -11.36 -3.29 -8.68
C LEU A 102 -11.22 -4.30 -9.82
N LEU A 103 -11.07 -5.59 -9.49
CA LEU A 103 -11.02 -6.65 -10.51
C LEU A 103 -12.39 -6.88 -11.13
N GLU A 104 -13.47 -6.75 -10.36
CA GLU A 104 -14.84 -6.91 -10.86
C GLU A 104 -15.21 -5.85 -11.90
N VAL A 105 -14.62 -4.65 -11.82
CA VAL A 105 -14.81 -3.57 -12.81
C VAL A 105 -14.45 -4.02 -14.23
N GLN A 106 -13.51 -4.95 -14.37
CA GLN A 106 -13.08 -5.44 -15.69
C GLN A 106 -14.19 -6.17 -16.45
N ASP A 107 -15.14 -6.76 -15.72
CA ASP A 107 -16.26 -7.52 -16.27
C ASP A 107 -17.52 -6.67 -16.50
N LEU A 108 -17.53 -5.41 -16.02
CA LEU A 108 -18.66 -4.48 -16.20
C LEU A 108 -18.73 -3.91 -17.63
N ASP A 109 -19.92 -3.58 -18.12
CA ASP A 109 -20.10 -2.90 -19.41
C ASP A 109 -19.99 -1.38 -19.23
N VAL A 110 -18.75 -0.91 -19.01
CA VAL A 110 -18.39 0.51 -18.77
C VAL A 110 -17.31 0.98 -19.74
N GLU A 111 -17.06 2.29 -19.75
CA GLU A 111 -16.06 2.93 -20.57
C GLU A 111 -14.65 2.30 -20.38
N PRO A 112 -13.88 2.09 -21.46
CA PRO A 112 -12.54 1.50 -21.39
C PRO A 112 -11.60 2.21 -20.43
N GLU A 113 -11.73 3.53 -20.29
CA GLU A 113 -10.90 4.35 -19.42
C GLU A 113 -11.12 4.03 -17.93
N ILE A 114 -12.36 3.68 -17.54
CA ILE A 114 -12.68 3.25 -16.16
C ILE A 114 -12.03 1.89 -15.88
N LYS A 115 -12.06 0.98 -16.85
CA LYS A 115 -11.40 -0.34 -16.78
C LYS A 115 -9.88 -0.22 -16.70
N GLU A 116 -9.31 0.66 -17.52
CA GLU A 116 -7.89 0.95 -17.52
C GLU A 116 -7.46 1.53 -16.17
N TYR A 117 -8.20 2.50 -15.63
CA TYR A 117 -7.96 3.05 -14.30
C TYR A 117 -7.99 1.98 -13.21
N ALA A 118 -9.08 1.22 -13.10
CA ALA A 118 -9.23 0.16 -12.09
C ALA A 118 -8.14 -0.91 -12.21
N GLY A 119 -7.79 -1.29 -13.44
CA GLY A 119 -6.71 -2.23 -13.73
C GLY A 119 -5.34 -1.73 -13.29
N LEU A 120 -5.00 -0.46 -13.55
CA LEU A 120 -3.74 0.13 -13.13
C LEU A 120 -3.63 0.27 -11.60
N VAL A 121 -4.74 0.59 -10.92
CA VAL A 121 -4.78 0.62 -9.45
C VAL A 121 -4.57 -0.79 -8.89
N ALA A 122 -5.25 -1.80 -9.43
CA ALA A 122 -5.05 -3.20 -9.01
C ALA A 122 -3.60 -3.69 -9.28
N GLU A 123 -2.99 -3.32 -10.40
CA GLU A 123 -1.58 -3.61 -10.70
C GLU A 123 -0.64 -2.95 -9.69
N ALA A 124 -0.92 -1.71 -9.29
CA ALA A 124 -0.15 -1.01 -8.28
C ALA A 124 -0.24 -1.71 -6.92
N MET A 125 -1.42 -2.14 -6.52
CA MET A 125 -1.64 -2.94 -5.30
C MET A 125 -0.88 -4.26 -5.34
N ASP A 126 -0.88 -4.97 -6.48
CA ASP A 126 -0.13 -6.23 -6.63
C ASP A 126 1.39 -6.02 -6.43
N ALA A 127 1.94 -4.96 -7.01
CA ALA A 127 3.34 -4.61 -6.82
C ALA A 127 3.65 -4.22 -5.37
N GLN A 128 2.74 -3.47 -4.74
CA GLN A 128 2.86 -3.02 -3.36
C GLN A 128 2.78 -4.18 -2.36
N LEU A 129 1.81 -5.08 -2.50
CA LEU A 129 1.71 -6.30 -1.70
C LEU A 129 2.98 -7.16 -1.79
N GLY A 130 3.58 -7.22 -2.98
CA GLY A 130 4.87 -7.89 -3.19
C GLY A 130 6.02 -7.21 -2.43
N ALA A 131 6.09 -5.87 -2.45
CA ALA A 131 7.07 -5.09 -1.70
C ALA A 131 6.90 -5.27 -0.18
N GLU A 132 5.67 -5.18 0.31
CA GLU A 132 5.33 -5.33 1.73
C GLU A 132 5.60 -6.74 2.23
N SER A 133 5.40 -7.77 1.40
CA SER A 133 5.80 -9.13 1.75
C SER A 133 7.32 -9.25 1.96
N ARG A 134 8.13 -8.53 1.17
CA ARG A 134 9.59 -8.49 1.36
C ARG A 134 9.98 -7.66 2.58
N GLU A 135 9.22 -6.61 2.86
CA GLU A 135 9.45 -5.79 4.05
C GLU A 135 9.14 -6.55 5.34
N MET A 136 8.10 -7.38 5.35
CA MET A 136 7.85 -8.31 6.45
C MET A 136 9.01 -9.30 6.65
N GLU A 137 9.62 -9.80 5.56
CA GLU A 137 10.83 -10.64 5.64
C GLU A 137 12.01 -9.87 6.23
N PHE A 138 12.18 -8.59 5.86
CA PHE A 138 13.19 -7.72 6.46
C PHE A 138 12.96 -7.52 7.97
N TYR A 139 11.73 -7.28 8.40
CA TYR A 139 11.41 -7.18 9.82
C TYR A 139 11.63 -8.51 10.55
N GLU A 140 11.31 -9.65 9.94
CA GLU A 140 11.62 -10.96 10.52
C GLU A 140 13.13 -11.18 10.69
N ILE A 141 13.96 -10.73 9.75
CA ILE A 141 15.43 -10.77 9.90
C ILE A 141 15.86 -9.95 11.11
N LEU A 142 15.35 -8.71 11.24
CA LEU A 142 15.69 -7.84 12.37
C LEU A 142 15.15 -8.32 13.71
N GLU A 143 14.01 -9.01 13.73
CA GLU A 143 13.48 -9.65 14.93
C GLU A 143 14.43 -10.77 15.43
N ASN A 144 15.00 -11.55 14.50
CA ASN A 144 15.86 -12.69 14.82
C ASN A 144 17.35 -12.34 15.02
N ASP A 145 17.86 -11.35 14.27
CA ASP A 145 19.23 -10.85 14.33
C ASP A 145 19.23 -9.30 14.34
N PRO A 146 18.86 -8.66 15.48
CA PRO A 146 18.66 -7.21 15.55
C PRO A 146 19.91 -6.37 15.23
N ILE A 147 21.09 -6.97 15.37
CA ILE A 147 22.37 -6.33 15.08
C ILE A 147 22.94 -6.73 13.72
N LEU A 148 22.23 -7.56 12.95
CA LEU A 148 22.64 -8.08 11.65
C LEU A 148 24.06 -8.67 11.69
N ARG A 149 24.35 -9.48 12.70
CA ARG A 149 25.67 -10.13 12.84
C ARG A 149 25.90 -11.13 11.71
N ASP A 150 24.90 -11.93 11.40
CA ASP A 150 24.98 -13.05 10.46
C ASP A 150 24.12 -12.80 9.21
N ASP A 151 23.03 -12.03 9.31
CA ASP A 151 22.05 -11.84 8.22
C ASP A 151 22.17 -10.52 7.45
N ARG A 152 23.26 -9.76 7.64
CA ARG A 152 23.40 -8.42 7.03
C ARG A 152 23.27 -8.38 5.51
N GLU A 153 23.92 -9.31 4.80
CA GLU A 153 23.92 -9.32 3.33
C GLU A 153 22.51 -9.62 2.82
N ARG A 154 21.86 -10.63 3.41
CA ARG A 154 20.46 -10.97 3.14
C ARG A 154 19.51 -9.80 3.41
N ALA A 155 19.67 -9.10 4.53
CA ALA A 155 18.84 -7.94 4.87
C ALA A 155 18.97 -6.82 3.82
N LEU A 156 20.17 -6.58 3.30
CA LEU A 156 20.40 -5.58 2.25
C LEU A 156 19.81 -5.98 0.90
N ASP A 157 19.92 -7.27 0.54
CA ASP A 157 19.31 -7.79 -0.68
C ASP A 157 17.78 -7.66 -0.63
N VAL A 158 17.17 -8.05 0.49
CA VAL A 158 15.72 -7.91 0.72
C VAL A 158 15.30 -6.44 0.63
N LEU A 159 16.03 -5.51 1.26
CA LEU A 159 15.73 -4.07 1.17
C LEU A 159 15.78 -3.56 -0.27
N SER A 160 16.73 -4.03 -1.09
CA SER A 160 16.78 -3.67 -2.51
C SER A 160 15.53 -4.16 -3.26
N GLU A 161 15.06 -5.38 -2.96
CA GLU A 161 13.82 -5.90 -3.55
C GLU A 161 12.57 -5.12 -3.10
N VAL A 162 12.54 -4.67 -1.84
CA VAL A 162 11.48 -3.80 -1.29
C VAL A 162 11.44 -2.47 -2.06
N GLU A 163 12.59 -1.81 -2.23
CA GLU A 163 12.70 -0.55 -2.98
C GLU A 163 12.20 -0.71 -4.42
N ASP A 164 12.64 -1.76 -5.12
CA ASP A 164 12.21 -2.06 -6.49
C ASP A 164 10.71 -2.39 -6.58
N GLY A 165 10.14 -3.00 -5.54
CA GLY A 165 8.70 -3.27 -5.43
C GLY A 165 7.88 -2.00 -5.33
N TYR A 166 8.21 -1.12 -4.37
CA TYR A 166 7.52 0.16 -4.20
C TYR A 166 7.67 1.07 -5.42
N ALA A 167 8.85 1.10 -6.07
CA ALA A 167 9.04 1.88 -7.30
C ALA A 167 8.11 1.42 -8.44
N ARG A 168 7.84 0.10 -8.53
CA ARG A 168 6.87 -0.44 -9.50
C ARG A 168 5.44 -0.05 -9.15
N ALA A 169 5.05 -0.16 -7.87
CA ALA A 169 3.73 0.27 -7.41
C ALA A 169 3.50 1.76 -7.68
N GLU A 170 4.47 2.61 -7.35
CA GLU A 170 4.41 4.06 -7.60
C GLU A 170 4.25 4.37 -9.08
N ALA A 171 4.96 3.66 -9.96
CA ALA A 171 4.83 3.85 -11.40
C ALA A 171 3.42 3.50 -11.91
N SER A 172 2.79 2.44 -11.38
CA SER A 172 1.42 2.06 -11.75
C SER A 172 0.38 3.05 -11.20
N TYR A 173 0.51 3.50 -9.95
CA TYR A 173 -0.33 4.58 -9.40
C TYR A 173 -0.16 5.90 -10.15
N ALA A 174 1.05 6.21 -10.63
CA ALA A 174 1.27 7.41 -11.44
C ALA A 174 0.50 7.34 -12.76
N ARG A 175 0.52 6.18 -13.43
CA ARG A 175 -0.26 5.98 -14.66
C ARG A 175 -1.76 6.00 -14.40
N SER A 176 -2.26 5.41 -13.31
CA SER A 176 -3.69 5.48 -13.00
C SER A 176 -4.14 6.93 -12.77
N ARG A 177 -3.31 7.76 -12.12
CA ARG A 177 -3.55 9.20 -11.99
C ARG A 177 -3.58 9.91 -13.34
N GLU A 178 -2.67 9.59 -14.26
CA GLU A 178 -2.71 10.16 -15.62
C GLU A 178 -4.03 9.85 -16.35
N VAL A 179 -4.55 8.63 -16.20
CA VAL A 179 -5.86 8.23 -16.76
C VAL A 179 -7.01 9.01 -16.09
N ALA A 180 -6.99 9.14 -14.76
CA ALA A 180 -7.98 9.91 -14.02
C ALA A 180 -7.99 11.40 -14.40
N ASP A 181 -6.81 12.02 -14.46
CA ASP A 181 -6.62 13.43 -14.82
C ASP A 181 -7.03 13.73 -16.26
N ALA A 182 -6.83 12.78 -17.17
CA ALA A 182 -7.28 12.89 -18.56
C ALA A 182 -8.81 12.73 -18.71
N ASN A 183 -9.46 12.07 -17.75
CA ASN A 183 -10.88 11.70 -17.82
C ASN A 183 -11.66 12.10 -16.54
N PRO A 184 -11.66 13.38 -16.15
CA PRO A 184 -12.22 13.81 -14.87
C PRO A 184 -13.73 13.59 -14.76
N GLU A 185 -14.47 13.65 -15.87
CA GLU A 185 -15.92 13.39 -15.90
C GLU A 185 -16.27 11.90 -15.79
N LEU A 186 -15.29 11.00 -15.95
CA LEU A 186 -15.47 9.56 -15.85
C LEU A 186 -15.00 9.00 -14.51
N ILE A 187 -13.89 9.53 -13.96
CA ILE A 187 -13.18 8.94 -12.81
C ILE A 187 -13.14 9.86 -11.59
N GLY A 188 -13.27 11.19 -11.77
CA GLY A 188 -13.20 12.18 -10.69
C GLY A 188 -14.56 12.74 -10.24
N GLY A 189 -15.66 12.16 -10.72
CA GLY A 189 -17.04 12.57 -10.45
C GLY A 189 -17.68 11.86 -9.27
#